data_AF-A0A438J053-F1
#
_entry.id   AF-A0A438J053-F1
#
_cell.length_a   1.000
_cell.length_b   1.000
_cell.length_c   1.000
_cell.angle_alpha   90.00
_cell.angle_beta   90.00
_cell.angle_gamma   90.00
#
_symmetry.space_group_name_H-M   'P 1'
#
loop_
_entity.id
_entity.type
_entity.pdbx_description
1 polymer ?
#
loop_
_entity_poly.entity_id
_entity_poly.type
_entity_poly.pdbx_seq_one_letter_code
_entity_poly.pdbx_strand_id
1 'polypeptide(L)'
;MASKPGILTDWPWTPLGNFKYVVLAPWAIHAIYSFVVKDEKERDISHFLIFPFLLWRMLHNQLWISLSRHRTAKGNNRIVDKGIEFEQVERERNWALHHHYLYSRYHSHHHSSIVTEPSPDIFCCFQYHLLTMIFTGTSSIVAFVGYISYIDFMNNMGHCNFELVPKWLFSIFPFLKYLMYTPSFHSLHHTQFRTNYSLFMPFYDYIYGTMDKSSDVLYEKSLTRPEESPDVVHLTHLTTPDSIYHMRLGFASVASKPYISKWNHFNKLKLQTWVIPKYRIQYFLKGQNEPINSLIEEAILDADQRGVKVLSLGILNQASYYSFTILGEELNIYGELYIHRNPKLKIKVVDGSSLAVAVVLNSIPKGTTQVLFRGKLSKVAYFTALALCQKGIQVATFHEEEYAKINMKLNTKLGGKLALSKNYAHKIWLVGDGLTEEEQLKAPKGTLFYSLFSFPPKRMRKACFYHTTPAMMSPTIFEDMDSCEVSQ
;
A
#
# COMPACT_ATOMS: atom_id res chain seq x y z
N MET A 1 -5.85 9.87 24.76
CA MET A 1 -6.24 8.71 23.92
C MET A 1 -5.72 7.46 24.58
N ALA A 2 -6.53 6.40 24.65
CA ALA A 2 -6.02 5.10 25.09
C ALA A 2 -5.06 4.57 24.02
N SER A 3 -3.79 4.38 24.39
CA SER A 3 -2.75 3.81 23.52
C SER A 3 -2.82 2.30 23.40
N LYS A 4 -3.77 1.64 24.09
CA LYS A 4 -3.93 0.19 24.12
C LYS A 4 -5.38 -0.21 23.84
N PRO A 5 -5.63 -1.12 22.88
CA PRO A 5 -6.96 -1.65 22.62
C PRO A 5 -7.51 -2.41 23.85
N GLY A 6 -8.83 -2.44 24.01
CA GLY A 6 -9.50 -3.19 25.07
C GLY A 6 -9.43 -4.71 24.86
N ILE A 7 -9.65 -5.50 25.93
CA ILE A 7 -9.52 -6.98 25.92
C ILE A 7 -10.46 -7.66 24.91
N LEU A 8 -11.60 -7.05 24.54
CA LEU A 8 -12.53 -7.58 23.53
C LEU A 8 -12.33 -6.97 22.13
N THR A 9 -11.27 -6.18 21.91
CA THR A 9 -11.00 -5.63 20.56
C THR A 9 -10.69 -6.74 19.58
N ASP A 10 -9.97 -7.76 20.04
CA ASP A 10 -9.52 -8.86 19.19
C ASP A 10 -10.43 -10.09 19.27
N TRP A 11 -11.27 -10.19 20.30
CA TRP A 11 -12.08 -11.39 20.56
C TRP A 11 -13.53 -11.20 20.09
N PRO A 12 -14.18 -12.19 19.44
CA PRO A 12 -13.68 -13.53 19.06
C PRO A 12 -13.08 -13.60 17.64
N TRP A 13 -13.09 -12.50 16.88
CA TRP A 13 -12.93 -12.55 15.42
C TRP A 13 -11.49 -12.44 14.92
N THR A 14 -10.60 -11.74 15.64
CA THR A 14 -9.21 -11.52 15.18
C THR A 14 -8.40 -12.82 15.11
N PRO A 15 -8.49 -13.78 16.07
CA PRO A 15 -7.83 -15.08 15.93
C PRO A 15 -8.31 -15.92 14.73
N LEU A 16 -9.53 -15.68 14.25
CA LEU A 16 -10.10 -16.41 13.11
C LEU A 16 -9.61 -15.85 11.76
N GLY A 17 -9.02 -14.66 11.71
CA GLY A 17 -8.53 -14.05 10.47
C GLY A 17 -9.58 -14.10 9.35
N ASN A 18 -9.19 -14.67 8.19
CA ASN A 18 -10.09 -14.85 7.05
C ASN A 18 -11.06 -16.06 7.19
N PHE A 19 -10.83 -16.97 8.15
CA PHE A 19 -11.73 -18.11 8.38
C PHE A 19 -13.08 -17.70 8.98
N LYS A 20 -13.23 -16.46 9.45
CA LYS A 20 -14.51 -15.91 9.90
C LYS A 20 -15.62 -16.02 8.84
N TYR A 21 -15.28 -15.93 7.56
CA TYR A 21 -16.25 -16.03 6.46
C TYR A 21 -16.69 -17.48 6.20
N VAL A 22 -15.87 -18.47 6.56
CA VAL A 22 -16.22 -19.90 6.44
C VAL A 22 -17.39 -20.26 7.35
N VAL A 23 -17.56 -19.53 8.47
CA VAL A 23 -18.69 -19.68 9.40
C VAL A 23 -20.03 -19.38 8.70
N LEU A 24 -20.05 -18.54 7.66
CA LEU A 24 -21.26 -18.22 6.91
C LEU A 24 -21.65 -19.31 5.90
N ALA A 25 -20.73 -20.20 5.52
CA ALA A 25 -20.96 -21.17 4.45
C ALA A 25 -22.06 -22.21 4.78
N PRO A 26 -22.12 -22.84 5.96
CA PRO A 26 -23.19 -23.78 6.29
C PRO A 26 -24.58 -23.13 6.25
N TRP A 27 -24.68 -21.88 6.71
CA TRP A 27 -25.92 -21.12 6.68
C TRP A 27 -26.34 -20.78 5.24
N ALA A 28 -25.43 -20.30 4.40
CA ALA A 28 -25.71 -20.00 2.99
C ALA A 28 -26.13 -21.27 2.22
N ILE A 29 -25.44 -22.40 2.45
CA ILE A 29 -25.79 -23.69 1.84
C ILE A 29 -27.19 -24.13 2.27
N HIS A 30 -27.50 -24.04 3.56
CA HIS A 30 -28.82 -24.40 4.09
C HIS A 30 -29.94 -23.50 3.53
N ALA A 31 -29.69 -22.19 3.41
CA ALA A 31 -30.64 -21.24 2.86
C ALA A 31 -30.95 -21.53 1.38
N ILE A 32 -29.92 -21.80 0.58
CA ILE A 32 -30.06 -22.17 -0.84
C ILE A 32 -30.79 -23.51 -0.96
N TYR A 33 -30.36 -24.53 -0.21
CA TYR A 33 -31.00 -25.85 -0.22
C TYR A 33 -32.48 -25.77 0.14
N SER A 34 -32.81 -25.07 1.24
CA SER A 34 -34.19 -24.90 1.68
C SER A 34 -35.05 -24.18 0.64
N PHE A 35 -34.49 -23.18 -0.06
CA PHE A 35 -35.21 -22.46 -1.11
C PHE A 35 -35.44 -23.33 -2.37
N VAL A 36 -34.47 -24.15 -2.75
CA VAL A 36 -34.52 -24.98 -3.96
C VAL A 36 -35.39 -26.22 -3.77
N VAL A 37 -35.30 -26.86 -2.59
CA VAL A 37 -35.88 -28.19 -2.35
C VAL A 37 -37.28 -28.12 -1.73
N LYS A 38 -37.59 -27.10 -0.94
CA LYS A 38 -38.92 -26.99 -0.32
C LYS A 38 -39.99 -26.48 -1.28
N ASP A 39 -41.22 -26.91 -1.03
CA ASP A 39 -42.42 -26.44 -1.71
C ASP A 39 -42.63 -24.94 -1.51
N GLU A 40 -43.29 -24.28 -2.47
CA GLU A 40 -43.46 -22.82 -2.48
C GLU A 40 -44.06 -22.24 -1.19
N LYS A 41 -44.94 -23.01 -0.53
CA LYS A 41 -45.58 -22.60 0.74
C LYS A 41 -44.64 -22.65 1.95
N GLU A 42 -43.54 -23.38 1.86
CA GLU A 42 -42.55 -23.56 2.93
C GLU A 42 -41.25 -22.77 2.69
N ARG A 43 -41.14 -22.08 1.54
CA ARG A 43 -39.98 -21.27 1.21
C ARG A 43 -39.96 -19.99 2.05
N ASP A 44 -38.90 -19.81 2.83
CA ASP A 44 -38.60 -18.54 3.48
C ASP A 44 -37.74 -17.67 2.56
N ILE A 45 -38.39 -16.78 1.82
CA ILE A 45 -37.74 -15.81 0.94
C ILE A 45 -36.81 -14.88 1.73
N SER A 46 -37.17 -14.51 2.97
CA SER A 46 -36.36 -13.61 3.79
C SER A 46 -35.03 -14.27 4.15
N HIS A 47 -35.07 -15.54 4.55
CA HIS A 47 -33.86 -16.32 4.85
C HIS A 47 -32.94 -16.47 3.64
N PHE A 48 -33.51 -16.71 2.46
CA PHE A 48 -32.74 -16.78 1.20
C PHE A 48 -32.10 -15.44 0.83
N LEU A 49 -32.83 -14.32 0.99
CA LEU A 49 -32.38 -12.98 0.61
C LEU A 49 -31.26 -12.41 1.49
N ILE A 50 -31.04 -12.92 2.69
CA ILE A 50 -29.96 -12.44 3.58
C ILE A 50 -28.59 -12.58 2.90
N PHE A 51 -28.32 -13.66 2.16
CA PHE A 51 -26.99 -13.88 1.56
C PHE A 51 -26.73 -12.90 0.40
N PRO A 52 -27.62 -12.77 -0.61
CA PRO A 52 -27.51 -11.73 -1.63
C PRO A 52 -27.40 -10.33 -1.03
N PHE A 53 -28.11 -10.06 0.07
CA PHE A 53 -28.07 -8.76 0.75
C PHE A 53 -26.71 -8.49 1.42
N LEU A 54 -26.12 -9.47 2.12
CA LEU A 54 -24.77 -9.34 2.67
C LEU A 54 -23.73 -9.15 1.56
N LEU A 55 -23.88 -9.87 0.44
CA LEU A 55 -23.02 -9.72 -0.73
C LEU A 55 -23.16 -8.32 -1.35
N TRP A 56 -24.38 -7.81 -1.45
CA TRP A 56 -24.65 -6.44 -1.90
C TRP A 56 -23.95 -5.41 -1.01
N ARG A 57 -24.08 -5.53 0.32
CA ARG A 57 -23.40 -4.62 1.27
C ARG A 57 -21.89 -4.68 1.11
N MET A 58 -21.31 -5.88 0.99
CA MET A 58 -19.88 -6.06 0.73
C MET A 58 -19.45 -5.36 -0.56
N LEU A 59 -20.15 -5.61 -1.67
CA LEU A 59 -19.84 -4.99 -2.96
C LEU A 59 -19.98 -3.47 -2.92
N HIS A 60 -21.06 -2.97 -2.31
CA HIS A 60 -21.32 -1.55 -2.14
C HIS A 60 -20.19 -0.86 -1.36
N ASN A 61 -19.78 -1.41 -0.22
CA ASN A 61 -18.68 -0.86 0.57
C ASN A 61 -17.35 -0.88 -0.19
N GLN A 62 -17.07 -1.97 -0.91
CA GLN A 62 -15.85 -2.08 -1.72
C GLN A 62 -15.80 -1.07 -2.88
N LEU A 63 -16.94 -0.75 -3.49
CA LEU A 63 -17.05 0.31 -4.49
C LEU A 63 -16.73 1.68 -3.89
N TRP A 64 -17.24 1.96 -2.68
CA TRP A 64 -16.95 3.20 -1.96
C TRP A 64 -15.49 3.33 -1.55
N ILE A 65 -14.87 2.28 -1.02
CA ILE A 65 -13.43 2.25 -0.72
C ILE A 65 -12.62 2.53 -1.99
N SER A 66 -12.96 1.87 -3.10
CA SER A 66 -12.28 2.06 -4.39
C SER A 66 -12.41 3.50 -4.90
N LEU A 67 -13.61 4.10 -4.78
CA LEU A 67 -13.87 5.48 -5.17
C LEU A 67 -13.12 6.47 -4.26
N SER A 68 -13.18 6.28 -2.95
CA SER A 68 -12.52 7.11 -1.93
C SER A 68 -11.01 7.14 -2.13
N ARG A 69 -10.37 5.97 -2.27
CA ARG A 69 -8.93 5.88 -2.55
C ARG A 69 -8.58 6.53 -3.87
N HIS A 70 -9.33 6.27 -4.94
CA HIS A 70 -9.07 6.89 -6.24
C HIS A 70 -9.09 8.43 -6.19
N ARG A 71 -10.10 9.00 -5.54
CA ARG A 71 -10.27 10.45 -5.41
C ARG A 71 -9.22 11.07 -4.49
N THR A 72 -9.01 10.48 -3.31
CA THR A 72 -8.00 10.94 -2.34
C THR A 72 -6.61 10.97 -2.95
N ALA A 73 -6.28 9.97 -3.75
CA ALA A 73 -4.96 9.85 -4.34
C ALA A 73 -4.71 10.86 -5.48
N LYS A 74 -5.75 11.28 -6.23
CA LYS A 74 -5.65 12.43 -7.16
C LYS A 74 -5.48 13.77 -6.42
N GLY A 75 -5.93 13.88 -5.17
CA GLY A 75 -5.81 15.09 -4.36
C GLY A 75 -6.84 16.20 -4.69
N ASN A 76 -7.58 16.08 -5.79
CA ASN A 76 -8.70 16.97 -6.10
C ASN A 76 -9.86 16.74 -5.12
N ASN A 77 -10.48 17.81 -4.66
CA ASN A 77 -11.52 17.81 -3.63
C ASN A 77 -11.13 17.18 -2.28
N ARG A 78 -9.83 16.98 -2.00
CA ARG A 78 -9.34 16.33 -0.78
C ARG A 78 -9.55 17.19 0.47
N ILE A 79 -10.07 16.59 1.54
CA ILE A 79 -10.40 17.26 2.80
C ILE A 79 -9.17 17.34 3.72
N VAL A 80 -8.53 16.19 4.01
CA VAL A 80 -7.36 16.08 4.90
C VAL A 80 -6.13 15.59 4.13
N ASP A 81 -4.95 16.16 4.43
CA ASP A 81 -3.69 15.89 3.71
C ASP A 81 -2.88 14.68 4.20
N LYS A 82 -3.41 13.97 5.20
CA LYS A 82 -2.78 12.78 5.75
C LYS A 82 -3.03 11.55 4.87
N GLY A 83 -2.09 10.61 4.91
CA GLY A 83 -2.26 9.29 4.30
C GLY A 83 -3.30 8.43 5.01
N ILE A 84 -3.84 7.43 4.29
CA ILE A 84 -4.62 6.35 4.90
C ILE A 84 -3.62 5.31 5.41
N GLU A 85 -3.65 4.99 6.70
CA GLU A 85 -2.76 3.99 7.29
C GLU A 85 -3.23 2.56 6.98
N PHE A 86 -2.29 1.59 6.92
CA PHE A 86 -2.61 0.21 6.56
C PHE A 86 -3.56 -0.47 7.56
N GLU A 87 -3.40 -0.21 8.85
CA GLU A 87 -4.25 -0.76 9.91
C GLU A 87 -5.58 -0.01 10.07
N GLN A 88 -5.79 1.09 9.34
CA GLN A 88 -6.92 2.00 9.55
C GLN A 88 -8.28 1.33 9.36
N VAL A 89 -8.41 0.47 8.33
CA VAL A 89 -9.63 -0.31 8.03
C VAL A 89 -10.03 -1.21 9.21
N GLU A 90 -9.07 -1.73 9.98
CA GLU A 90 -9.37 -2.58 11.13
C GLU A 90 -9.75 -1.77 12.37
N ARG A 91 -9.17 -0.58 12.55
CA ARG A 91 -9.49 0.30 13.70
C ARG A 91 -10.90 0.88 13.61
N GLU A 92 -11.35 1.15 12.38
CA GLU A 92 -12.70 1.62 12.06
C GLU A 92 -13.78 0.51 12.10
N ARG A 93 -13.41 -0.73 12.46
CA ARG A 93 -14.29 -1.92 12.47
C ARG A 93 -14.90 -2.25 13.85
N ASN A 94 -14.71 -1.41 14.87
CA ASN A 94 -14.97 -1.79 16.26
C ASN A 94 -16.39 -1.50 16.78
N TRP A 95 -16.95 -2.48 17.52
CA TRP A 95 -18.39 -2.67 17.70
C TRP A 95 -19.04 -1.99 18.93
N ALA A 96 -18.28 -1.50 19.92
CA ALA A 96 -18.83 -1.14 21.24
C ALA A 96 -18.58 0.33 21.63
N LEU A 97 -19.54 1.24 21.36
CA LEU A 97 -19.23 2.67 21.34
C LEU A 97 -19.79 3.55 22.48
N HIS A 98 -20.68 3.08 23.39
CA HIS A 98 -21.44 4.05 24.21
C HIS A 98 -21.52 3.84 25.74
N HIS A 99 -20.87 2.84 26.34
CA HIS A 99 -20.72 2.79 27.81
C HIS A 99 -19.45 3.53 28.23
N HIS A 100 -19.47 4.40 29.25
CA HIS A 100 -18.30 5.22 29.68
C HIS A 100 -16.97 4.44 29.82
N TYR A 101 -17.02 3.20 30.33
CA TYR A 101 -15.85 2.31 30.42
C TYR A 101 -15.35 1.81 29.05
N LEU A 102 -16.25 1.59 28.10
CA LEU A 102 -15.96 1.15 26.73
C LEU A 102 -15.60 2.33 25.82
N TYR A 103 -16.18 3.51 26.04
CA TYR A 103 -15.96 4.72 25.24
C TYR A 103 -14.47 5.09 25.16
N SER A 104 -13.78 5.13 26.29
CA SER A 104 -12.36 5.46 26.37
C SER A 104 -11.42 4.40 25.77
N ARG A 105 -11.92 3.21 25.43
CA ARG A 105 -11.11 2.08 24.92
C ARG A 105 -11.44 1.70 23.47
N TYR A 106 -12.67 1.96 23.02
CA TYR A 106 -13.15 1.56 21.70
C TYR A 106 -13.43 2.77 20.81
N HIS A 107 -14.19 3.77 21.29
CA HIS A 107 -14.50 4.97 20.51
C HIS A 107 -13.27 5.86 20.31
N SER A 108 -12.36 5.93 21.30
CA SER A 108 -11.08 6.62 21.11
C SER A 108 -10.16 5.93 20.09
N HIS A 109 -10.34 4.61 19.88
CA HIS A 109 -9.55 3.86 18.92
C HIS A 109 -10.08 4.05 17.49
N HIS A 110 -11.40 4.13 17.31
CA HIS A 110 -12.00 4.62 16.06
C HIS A 110 -11.48 6.02 15.69
N HIS A 111 -11.43 6.93 16.67
CA HIS A 111 -10.88 8.29 16.52
C HIS A 111 -9.36 8.38 16.35
N SER A 112 -8.64 7.25 16.40
CA SER A 112 -7.21 7.26 16.06
C SER A 112 -6.98 7.41 14.56
N SER A 113 -8.00 7.13 13.74
CA SER A 113 -8.01 7.33 12.29
C SER A 113 -8.50 8.75 11.97
N ILE A 114 -7.56 9.69 11.80
CA ILE A 114 -7.89 11.11 11.53
C ILE A 114 -8.41 11.30 10.09
N VAL A 115 -7.89 10.51 9.15
CA VAL A 115 -8.47 10.36 7.82
C VAL A 115 -9.55 9.31 7.96
N THR A 116 -10.75 9.54 7.45
CA THR A 116 -11.82 8.54 7.47
C THR A 116 -11.74 7.64 6.24
N GLU A 117 -12.12 6.37 6.37
CA GLU A 117 -12.27 5.46 5.22
C GLU A 117 -13.64 4.73 5.25
N PRO A 118 -14.30 4.48 4.11
CA PRO A 118 -15.56 3.74 4.12
C PRO A 118 -15.37 2.33 4.74
N SER A 119 -16.10 2.03 5.81
CA SER A 119 -16.01 0.78 6.57
C SER A 119 -17.38 0.10 6.69
N PRO A 120 -17.45 -1.24 6.61
CA PRO A 120 -18.72 -1.99 6.61
C PRO A 120 -19.50 -1.97 7.94
N ASP A 121 -18.93 -1.51 9.05
CA ASP A 121 -19.40 -1.86 10.40
C ASP A 121 -20.02 -0.72 11.24
N ILE A 122 -21.08 -0.08 10.73
CA ILE A 122 -22.02 0.75 11.55
C ILE A 122 -23.41 0.10 11.63
N PHE A 123 -23.45 -1.23 11.74
CA PHE A 123 -24.74 -1.96 11.73
C PHE A 123 -25.52 -1.87 13.06
N CYS A 124 -24.85 -1.81 14.21
CA CYS A 124 -25.52 -2.06 15.49
C CYS A 124 -26.36 -0.87 15.99
N CYS A 125 -25.94 0.38 15.74
CA CYS A 125 -26.64 1.56 16.29
C CYS A 125 -28.04 1.80 15.70
N PHE A 126 -28.30 1.33 14.48
CA PHE A 126 -29.57 1.56 13.78
C PHE A 126 -30.52 0.36 13.80
N GLN A 127 -30.12 -0.73 14.46
CA GLN A 127 -30.89 -1.97 14.52
C GLN A 127 -32.22 -1.79 15.27
N TYR A 128 -32.31 -0.85 16.20
CA TYR A 128 -33.52 -0.56 16.99
C TYR A 128 -34.74 -0.13 16.13
N HIS A 129 -34.52 0.61 15.04
CA HIS A 129 -35.60 1.01 14.13
C HIS A 129 -36.16 -0.20 13.38
N LEU A 130 -35.27 -1.10 12.96
CA LEU A 130 -35.63 -2.35 12.29
C LEU A 130 -36.34 -3.32 13.25
N LEU A 131 -35.87 -3.41 14.49
CA LEU A 131 -36.50 -4.22 15.55
C LEU A 131 -37.92 -3.72 15.86
N THR A 132 -38.14 -2.41 15.89
CA THR A 132 -39.47 -1.84 16.11
C THR A 132 -40.45 -2.29 15.03
N MET A 133 -40.07 -2.22 13.75
CA MET A 133 -40.92 -2.69 12.64
C MET A 133 -41.22 -4.20 12.69
N ILE A 134 -40.27 -4.99 13.20
CA ILE A 134 -40.47 -6.43 13.42
C ILE A 134 -41.49 -6.65 14.55
N PHE A 135 -41.32 -5.96 15.68
CA PHE A 135 -42.22 -6.11 16.84
C PHE A 135 -43.63 -5.57 16.59
N THR A 136 -43.79 -4.55 15.76
CA THR A 136 -45.11 -4.01 15.37
C THR A 136 -45.77 -4.80 14.24
N GLY A 137 -45.10 -5.80 13.67
CA GLY A 137 -45.61 -6.59 12.54
C GLY A 137 -45.75 -5.79 11.23
N THR A 138 -45.11 -4.62 11.13
CA THR A 138 -45.17 -3.73 9.96
C THR A 138 -43.91 -3.84 9.09
N SER A 139 -43.12 -4.91 9.25
CA SER A 139 -41.87 -5.10 8.53
C SER A 139 -42.09 -5.28 7.03
N SER A 140 -41.36 -4.51 6.23
CA SER A 140 -41.33 -4.63 4.77
C SER A 140 -39.90 -4.91 4.31
N ILE A 141 -39.75 -5.89 3.41
CA ILE A 141 -38.44 -6.23 2.81
C ILE A 141 -37.87 -5.01 2.08
N VAL A 142 -38.71 -4.28 1.34
CA VAL A 142 -38.29 -3.07 0.61
C VAL A 142 -37.84 -1.98 1.58
N ALA A 143 -38.59 -1.77 2.67
CA ALA A 143 -38.20 -0.79 3.69
C ALA A 143 -36.89 -1.17 4.39
N PHE A 144 -36.70 -2.46 4.70
CA PHE A 144 -35.48 -2.97 5.32
C PHE A 144 -34.25 -2.77 4.43
N VAL A 145 -34.34 -3.22 3.17
CA VAL A 145 -33.25 -3.10 2.20
C VAL A 145 -32.96 -1.64 1.89
N GLY A 146 -33.99 -0.82 1.69
CA GLY A 146 -33.85 0.61 1.43
C GLY A 146 -33.21 1.37 2.59
N TYR A 147 -33.67 1.11 3.82
CA TYR A 147 -33.13 1.74 5.03
C TYR A 147 -31.65 1.40 5.24
N ILE A 148 -31.29 0.11 5.22
CA ILE A 148 -29.88 -0.27 5.39
C ILE A 148 -29.02 0.26 4.24
N SER A 149 -29.49 0.19 3.00
CA SER A 149 -28.73 0.72 1.86
C SER A 149 -28.51 2.23 1.99
N TYR A 150 -29.48 2.98 2.51
CA TYR A 150 -29.32 4.41 2.79
C TYR A 150 -28.32 4.67 3.91
N ILE A 151 -28.38 3.92 5.02
CA ILE A 151 -27.43 4.04 6.12
C ILE A 151 -26.01 3.71 5.65
N ASP A 152 -25.83 2.63 4.91
CA ASP A 152 -24.54 2.27 4.32
C ASP A 152 -24.06 3.34 3.34
N PHE A 153 -24.94 3.88 2.49
CA PHE A 153 -24.60 4.97 1.56
C PHE A 153 -24.11 6.21 2.30
N MET A 154 -24.88 6.67 3.29
CA MET A 154 -24.57 7.84 4.08
C MET A 154 -23.25 7.65 4.81
N ASN A 155 -23.09 6.51 5.48
CA ASN A 155 -21.88 6.18 6.21
C ASN A 155 -20.64 6.19 5.31
N ASN A 156 -20.70 5.46 4.19
CA ASN A 156 -19.59 5.39 3.26
C ASN A 156 -19.26 6.76 2.66
N MET A 157 -20.26 7.56 2.33
CA MET A 157 -20.07 8.93 1.87
C MET A 157 -19.34 9.76 2.93
N GLY A 158 -19.79 9.75 4.19
CA GLY A 158 -19.18 10.55 5.26
C GLY A 158 -17.75 10.20 5.54
N HIS A 159 -17.43 8.91 5.40
CA HIS A 159 -16.08 8.41 5.59
C HIS A 159 -15.19 8.55 4.33
N CYS A 160 -15.59 9.33 3.33
CA CYS A 160 -14.71 9.68 2.21
C CYS A 160 -13.82 10.88 2.56
N ASN A 161 -12.52 10.81 2.26
CA ASN A 161 -11.60 11.96 2.41
C ASN A 161 -11.66 12.94 1.22
N PHE A 162 -12.80 13.02 0.53
CA PHE A 162 -13.03 13.96 -0.55
C PHE A 162 -14.46 14.48 -0.52
N GLU A 163 -14.65 15.75 -0.91
CA GLU A 163 -15.99 16.34 -0.97
C GLU A 163 -16.67 15.98 -2.30
N LEU A 164 -17.84 15.36 -2.19
CA LEU A 164 -18.63 14.85 -3.31
C LEU A 164 -19.96 15.55 -3.47
N VAL A 165 -20.44 16.24 -2.43
CA VAL A 165 -21.73 16.92 -2.43
C VAL A 165 -21.59 18.27 -3.15
N PRO A 166 -22.23 18.47 -4.31
CA PRO A 166 -22.01 19.66 -5.11
C PRO A 166 -22.76 20.87 -4.56
N LYS A 167 -22.20 22.09 -4.74
CA LYS A 167 -22.79 23.34 -4.21
C LYS A 167 -24.22 23.59 -4.68
N TRP A 168 -24.54 23.19 -5.91
CA TRP A 168 -25.87 23.40 -6.48
C TRP A 168 -26.95 22.71 -5.65
N LEU A 169 -26.65 21.58 -5.00
CA LEU A 169 -27.63 20.84 -4.20
C LEU A 169 -28.13 21.69 -3.02
N PHE A 170 -27.21 22.30 -2.27
CA PHE A 170 -27.55 23.20 -1.17
C PHE A 170 -28.00 24.58 -1.61
N SER A 171 -27.69 24.97 -2.85
CA SER A 171 -28.22 26.21 -3.43
C SER A 171 -29.71 26.08 -3.78
N ILE A 172 -30.12 24.94 -4.35
CA ILE A 172 -31.53 24.66 -4.69
C ILE A 172 -32.32 24.28 -3.45
N PHE A 173 -31.74 23.50 -2.54
CA PHE A 173 -32.39 23.04 -1.31
C PHE A 173 -31.57 23.38 -0.06
N PRO A 174 -31.62 24.63 0.43
CA PRO A 174 -30.78 25.06 1.56
C PRO A 174 -31.01 24.28 2.86
N PHE A 175 -32.22 23.76 3.07
CA PHE A 175 -32.54 22.98 4.27
C PHE A 175 -31.85 21.61 4.30
N LEU A 176 -31.44 21.05 3.14
CA LEU A 176 -30.79 19.73 3.08
C LEU A 176 -29.48 19.70 3.88
N LYS A 177 -28.78 20.83 3.99
CA LYS A 177 -27.52 20.92 4.75
C LYS A 177 -27.68 20.58 6.24
N TYR A 178 -28.90 20.65 6.76
CA TYR A 178 -29.23 20.27 8.14
C TYR A 178 -29.79 18.84 8.24
N LEU A 179 -30.31 18.28 7.15
CA LEU A 179 -30.89 16.93 7.13
C LEU A 179 -29.88 15.85 6.75
N MET A 180 -28.80 16.23 6.08
CA MET A 180 -27.79 15.33 5.56
C MET A 180 -26.41 15.96 5.73
N TYR A 181 -25.47 15.28 6.40
CA TYR A 181 -24.09 15.78 6.45
C TYR A 181 -23.37 15.64 5.11
N THR A 182 -22.24 16.34 5.01
CA THR A 182 -21.23 16.13 3.97
C THR A 182 -20.01 15.37 4.51
N PRO A 183 -19.17 14.75 3.65
CA PRO A 183 -17.89 14.19 4.05
C PRO A 183 -17.01 15.19 4.83
N SER A 184 -17.00 16.47 4.42
CA SER A 184 -16.30 17.54 5.16
C SER A 184 -16.82 17.76 6.58
N PHE A 185 -18.15 17.71 6.78
CA PHE A 185 -18.75 17.82 8.11
C PHE A 185 -18.35 16.66 9.02
N HIS A 186 -18.41 15.41 8.50
CA HIS A 186 -18.02 14.21 9.25
C HIS A 186 -16.51 14.18 9.53
N SER A 187 -15.67 14.61 8.58
CA SER A 187 -14.23 14.70 8.79
C SER A 187 -13.85 15.65 9.94
N LEU A 188 -14.61 16.73 10.16
CA LEU A 188 -14.40 17.62 11.32
C LEU A 188 -14.63 16.92 12.66
N HIS A 189 -15.60 16.00 12.73
CA HIS A 189 -15.82 15.17 13.90
C HIS A 189 -14.58 14.33 14.26
N HIS A 190 -13.95 13.71 13.26
CA HIS A 190 -12.74 12.89 13.39
C HIS A 190 -11.44 13.67 13.57
N THR A 191 -11.46 14.99 13.39
CA THR A 191 -10.27 15.84 13.55
C THR A 191 -10.30 16.69 14.82
N GLN A 192 -11.47 17.22 15.18
CA GLN A 192 -11.65 18.10 16.35
C GLN A 192 -12.19 17.36 17.58
N PHE A 193 -12.90 16.23 17.40
CA PHE A 193 -13.49 15.36 18.44
C PHE A 193 -14.48 16.03 19.42
N ARG A 194 -14.73 17.33 19.29
CA ARG A 194 -15.53 18.14 20.23
C ARG A 194 -16.70 18.87 19.56
N THR A 195 -16.91 18.61 18.29
CA THR A 195 -17.91 19.25 17.43
C THR A 195 -18.48 18.21 16.47
N ASN A 196 -19.62 18.52 15.85
CA ASN A 196 -20.29 17.69 14.83
C ASN A 196 -20.58 16.26 15.35
N TYR A 197 -21.36 16.13 16.43
CA TYR A 197 -21.67 14.85 17.07
C TYR A 197 -22.77 14.05 16.39
N SER A 198 -23.67 14.70 15.65
CA SER A 198 -24.76 14.01 14.96
C SER A 198 -24.18 13.10 13.90
N LEU A 199 -24.65 11.84 13.88
CA LEU A 199 -24.15 10.90 12.89
C LEU A 199 -24.59 11.34 11.51
N PHE A 200 -25.88 11.39 11.16
CA PHE A 200 -26.36 11.69 9.78
C PHE A 200 -26.99 13.07 9.57
N MET A 201 -27.44 13.72 10.65
CA MET A 201 -28.39 14.84 10.58
C MET A 201 -27.86 16.06 11.36
N PRO A 202 -27.12 16.97 10.70
CA PRO A 202 -26.50 18.16 11.31
C PRO A 202 -27.45 19.10 12.06
N PHE A 203 -28.76 19.00 11.82
CA PHE A 203 -29.80 19.75 12.52
C PHE A 203 -29.68 19.67 14.04
N TYR A 204 -29.33 18.50 14.59
CA TYR A 204 -29.18 18.36 16.03
C TYR A 204 -27.95 19.13 16.53
N ASP A 205 -26.83 19.09 15.81
CA ASP A 205 -25.66 19.90 16.15
C ASP A 205 -25.92 21.39 16.05
N TYR A 206 -26.76 21.80 15.10
CA TYR A 206 -27.18 23.19 14.95
C TYR A 206 -28.03 23.65 16.15
N ILE A 207 -29.04 22.87 16.56
CA ILE A 207 -29.91 23.23 17.69
C ILE A 207 -29.16 23.22 19.02
N TYR A 208 -28.29 22.24 19.23
CA TYR A 208 -27.55 22.09 20.48
C TYR A 208 -26.24 22.90 20.51
N GLY A 209 -25.92 23.64 19.44
CA GLY A 209 -24.73 24.51 19.38
C GLY A 209 -23.40 23.75 19.33
N THR A 210 -23.41 22.49 18.90
CA THR A 210 -22.22 21.62 18.79
C THR A 210 -21.66 21.56 17.37
N MET A 211 -22.27 22.28 16.42
CA MET A 211 -21.77 22.40 15.05
C MET A 211 -20.45 23.19 15.01
N ASP A 212 -19.45 22.66 14.31
CA ASP A 212 -18.16 23.30 14.13
C ASP A 212 -18.28 24.54 13.25
N LYS A 213 -17.72 25.67 13.72
CA LYS A 213 -17.77 26.96 13.02
C LYS A 213 -17.05 26.95 11.67
N SER A 214 -16.12 26.02 11.46
CA SER A 214 -15.37 25.87 10.22
C SER A 214 -16.06 24.97 9.17
N SER A 215 -17.20 24.35 9.49
CA SER A 215 -17.87 23.37 8.61
C SER A 215 -18.13 23.91 7.20
N ASP A 216 -18.76 25.09 7.09
CA ASP A 216 -19.07 25.71 5.80
C ASP A 216 -17.79 26.10 5.04
N VAL A 217 -16.79 26.64 5.75
CA VAL A 217 -15.51 27.05 5.15
C VAL A 217 -14.74 25.83 4.62
N LEU A 218 -14.71 24.74 5.37
CA LEU A 218 -14.05 23.51 4.95
C LEU A 218 -14.75 22.90 3.74
N TYR A 219 -16.08 22.84 3.73
CA TYR A 219 -16.88 22.38 2.59
C TYR A 219 -16.53 23.16 1.31
N GLU A 220 -16.59 24.49 1.37
CA GLU A 220 -16.32 25.37 0.24
C GLU A 220 -14.87 25.28 -0.26
N LYS A 221 -13.91 25.19 0.67
CA LYS A 221 -12.49 25.02 0.37
C LYS A 221 -12.20 23.68 -0.28
N SER A 222 -12.84 22.61 0.22
CA SER A 222 -12.66 21.26 -0.33
C SER A 222 -13.09 21.22 -1.79
N LEU A 223 -14.25 21.81 -2.14
CA LEU A 223 -14.77 21.82 -3.51
C LEU A 223 -13.94 22.62 -4.53
N THR A 224 -13.08 23.52 -4.06
CA THR A 224 -12.26 24.40 -4.92
C THR A 224 -10.80 23.96 -4.99
N ARG A 225 -10.44 22.87 -4.29
CA ARG A 225 -9.06 22.38 -4.22
C ARG A 225 -8.62 21.78 -5.56
N PRO A 226 -7.61 22.32 -6.25
CA PRO A 226 -7.14 21.78 -7.52
C PRO A 226 -6.45 20.42 -7.36
N GLU A 227 -6.35 19.68 -8.47
CA GLU A 227 -5.53 18.47 -8.53
C GLU A 227 -4.06 18.82 -8.23
N GLU A 228 -3.44 18.08 -7.31
CA GLU A 228 -2.04 18.29 -6.94
C GLU A 228 -1.12 17.42 -7.80
N SER A 229 -0.05 18.01 -8.34
CA SER A 229 1.02 17.29 -9.03
C SER A 229 2.15 16.96 -8.06
N PRO A 230 2.66 15.71 -8.03
CA PRO A 230 3.82 15.35 -7.23
C PRO A 230 5.14 15.78 -7.90
N ASP A 231 6.14 16.12 -7.09
CA ASP A 231 7.50 16.34 -7.59
C ASP A 231 8.20 15.01 -7.92
N VAL A 232 7.93 13.98 -7.13
CA VAL A 232 8.58 12.66 -7.23
C VAL A 232 7.54 11.54 -7.13
N VAL A 233 7.67 10.54 -8.00
CA VAL A 233 6.85 9.32 -7.96
C VAL A 233 7.73 8.11 -7.66
N HIS A 234 7.28 7.24 -6.77
CA HIS A 234 7.86 5.91 -6.57
C HIS A 234 6.88 4.84 -7.06
N LEU A 235 7.32 4.00 -7.99
CA LEU A 235 6.50 2.99 -8.63
C LEU A 235 6.76 1.62 -7.99
N THR A 236 5.82 1.12 -7.20
CA THR A 236 5.89 -0.17 -6.50
C THR A 236 4.98 -1.23 -7.16
N HIS A 237 4.91 -2.42 -6.58
CA HIS A 237 4.06 -3.53 -6.99
C HIS A 237 3.40 -4.21 -5.78
N LEU A 238 2.47 -5.14 -6.02
CA LEU A 238 1.84 -5.91 -4.94
C LEU A 238 2.76 -7.04 -4.48
N THR A 239 3.09 -7.08 -3.20
CA THR A 239 4.00 -8.05 -2.58
C THR A 239 3.29 -9.26 -1.99
N THR A 240 2.12 -9.05 -1.40
CA THR A 240 1.34 -10.09 -0.72
C THR A 240 -0.01 -10.33 -1.40
N PRO A 241 -0.62 -11.53 -1.25
CA PRO A 241 -1.99 -11.76 -1.70
C PRO A 241 -3.01 -10.86 -1.01
N ASP A 242 -2.76 -10.50 0.25
CA ASP A 242 -3.63 -9.61 1.03
C ASP A 242 -3.68 -8.19 0.42
N SER A 243 -2.68 -7.80 -0.36
CA SER A 243 -2.72 -6.54 -1.11
C SER A 243 -3.87 -6.46 -2.14
N ILE A 244 -4.61 -7.56 -2.38
CA ILE A 244 -5.84 -7.58 -3.20
C ILE A 244 -6.91 -6.63 -2.68
N TYR A 245 -6.99 -6.42 -1.36
CA TYR A 245 -7.92 -5.49 -0.75
C TYR A 245 -7.57 -4.02 -1.03
N HIS A 246 -6.39 -3.76 -1.61
CA HIS A 246 -5.98 -2.45 -2.10
C HIS A 246 -6.22 -2.25 -3.60
N MET A 247 -6.58 -3.31 -4.33
CA MET A 247 -6.96 -3.18 -5.74
C MET A 247 -8.31 -2.49 -5.88
N ARG A 248 -8.46 -1.69 -6.95
CA ARG A 248 -9.76 -1.15 -7.36
C ARG A 248 -10.62 -2.32 -7.83
N LEU A 249 -11.65 -2.67 -7.06
CA LEU A 249 -12.61 -3.69 -7.47
C LEU A 249 -13.61 -3.09 -8.46
N GLY A 250 -14.03 -3.88 -9.46
CA GLY A 250 -14.92 -3.42 -10.54
C GLY A 250 -14.55 -4.05 -11.87
N PHE A 251 -14.63 -3.28 -12.96
CA PHE A 251 -14.26 -3.77 -14.29
C PHE A 251 -12.76 -4.09 -14.35
N ALA A 252 -12.43 -5.26 -14.94
CA ALA A 252 -11.04 -5.72 -15.09
C ALA A 252 -10.13 -4.67 -15.76
N SER A 253 -10.68 -3.86 -16.67
CA SER A 253 -9.97 -2.78 -17.36
C SER A 253 -9.55 -1.61 -16.45
N VAL A 254 -10.23 -1.40 -15.32
CA VAL A 254 -9.90 -0.36 -14.34
C VAL A 254 -8.97 -0.91 -13.27
N ALA A 255 -9.19 -2.16 -12.86
CA ALA A 255 -8.38 -2.86 -11.88
C ALA A 255 -6.95 -3.16 -12.38
N SER A 256 -6.78 -3.26 -13.70
CA SER A 256 -5.50 -3.58 -14.34
C SER A 256 -4.57 -2.39 -14.56
N LYS A 257 -5.01 -1.16 -14.28
CA LYS A 257 -4.22 0.06 -14.51
C LYS A 257 -3.40 0.48 -13.29
N PRO A 258 -2.26 1.16 -13.49
CA PRO A 258 -1.51 1.77 -12.39
C PRO A 258 -2.41 2.68 -11.56
N TYR A 259 -2.22 2.66 -10.24
CA TYR A 259 -3.01 3.50 -9.34
C TYR A 259 -2.14 4.18 -8.29
N ILE A 260 -2.52 5.40 -7.94
CA ILE A 260 -1.89 6.16 -6.86
C ILE A 260 -2.40 5.56 -5.54
N SER A 261 -1.46 5.22 -4.65
CA SER A 261 -1.75 4.59 -3.36
C SER A 261 -1.68 5.59 -2.20
N LYS A 262 -0.55 6.32 -2.09
CA LYS A 262 -0.33 7.26 -0.98
C LYS A 262 0.48 8.48 -1.38
N TRP A 263 0.33 9.53 -0.58
CA TRP A 263 1.14 10.74 -0.60
C TRP A 263 2.20 10.68 0.50
N ASN A 264 3.32 11.33 0.25
CA ASN A 264 4.44 11.44 1.16
C ASN A 264 5.02 12.85 1.07
N HIS A 265 5.49 13.40 2.19
CA HIS A 265 6.05 14.74 2.21
C HIS A 265 7.47 14.72 2.78
N PHE A 266 8.39 15.36 2.06
CA PHE A 266 9.76 15.54 2.52
C PHE A 266 10.17 16.99 2.32
N ASN A 267 10.12 17.77 3.40
CA ASN A 267 10.36 19.22 3.37
C ASN A 267 9.43 19.92 2.36
N LYS A 268 9.96 20.44 1.25
CA LYS A 268 9.17 21.10 0.19
C LYS A 268 8.79 20.15 -0.96
N LEU A 269 9.27 18.90 -0.93
CA LEU A 269 9.01 17.94 -1.98
C LEU A 269 7.73 17.17 -1.69
N LYS A 270 6.88 17.09 -2.71
CA LYS A 270 5.69 16.24 -2.71
C LYS A 270 6.00 14.93 -3.40
N LEU A 271 5.82 13.83 -2.70
CA LEU A 271 6.09 12.48 -3.18
C LEU A 271 4.78 11.69 -3.27
N GLN A 272 4.69 10.80 -4.25
CA GLN A 272 3.60 9.85 -4.38
C GLN A 272 4.11 8.44 -4.59
N THR A 273 3.41 7.46 -4.04
CA THR A 273 3.62 6.05 -4.35
C THR A 273 2.54 5.56 -5.29
N TRP A 274 2.93 5.04 -6.44
CA TRP A 274 2.06 4.45 -7.45
C TRP A 274 2.27 2.95 -7.48
N VAL A 275 1.21 2.19 -7.65
CA VAL A 275 1.23 0.73 -7.60
C VAL A 275 0.88 0.18 -8.97
N ILE A 276 1.74 -0.68 -9.49
CA ILE A 276 1.41 -1.55 -10.62
C ILE A 276 0.60 -2.74 -10.06
N PRO A 277 -0.62 -3.00 -10.56
CA PRO A 277 -1.51 -4.07 -10.05
C PRO A 277 -1.04 -5.44 -10.55
N LYS A 278 0.19 -5.80 -10.20
CA LYS A 278 0.84 -7.07 -10.52
C LYS A 278 1.45 -7.61 -9.24
N TYR A 279 1.12 -8.86 -8.95
CA TYR A 279 1.67 -9.59 -7.82
C TYR A 279 3.09 -10.03 -8.12
N ARG A 280 3.89 -10.17 -7.06
CA ARG A 280 5.25 -10.73 -7.10
C ARG A 280 5.38 -11.96 -8.01
N ILE A 281 4.44 -12.91 -7.96
CA ILE A 281 4.51 -14.14 -8.76
C ILE A 281 4.48 -13.87 -10.28
N GLN A 282 3.79 -12.81 -10.71
CA GLN A 282 3.65 -12.47 -12.12
C GLN A 282 4.95 -11.94 -12.70
N TYR A 283 5.80 -11.26 -11.91
CA TYR A 283 7.13 -10.82 -12.34
C TYR A 283 8.08 -11.99 -12.62
N PHE A 284 7.77 -13.20 -12.14
CA PHE A 284 8.53 -14.41 -12.44
C PHE A 284 8.01 -15.19 -13.66
N LEU A 285 6.89 -14.77 -14.27
CA LEU A 285 6.32 -15.40 -15.45
C LEU A 285 6.75 -14.64 -16.71
N LYS A 286 7.56 -15.26 -17.59
CA LYS A 286 8.06 -14.62 -18.83
C LYS A 286 6.97 -13.99 -19.69
N GLY A 287 5.81 -14.66 -19.83
CA GLY A 287 4.67 -14.13 -20.60
C GLY A 287 4.01 -12.87 -20.01
N GLN A 288 4.38 -12.46 -18.79
CA GLN A 288 3.90 -11.22 -18.17
C GLN A 288 4.87 -10.04 -18.37
N ASN A 289 6.07 -10.25 -18.94
CA ASN A 289 7.06 -9.17 -19.13
C ASN A 289 6.52 -8.01 -19.94
N GLU A 290 5.99 -8.26 -21.15
CA GLU A 290 5.40 -7.21 -22.00
C GLU A 290 4.20 -6.52 -21.33
N PRO A 291 3.20 -7.25 -20.77
CA PRO A 291 2.13 -6.63 -19.99
C PRO A 291 2.61 -5.73 -18.84
N ILE A 292 3.63 -6.16 -18.10
CA ILE A 292 4.22 -5.37 -17.01
C ILE A 292 4.90 -4.12 -17.56
N ASN A 293 5.70 -4.28 -18.62
CA ASN A 293 6.40 -3.16 -19.26
C ASN A 293 5.44 -2.11 -19.79
N SER A 294 4.35 -2.51 -20.44
CA SER A 294 3.33 -1.59 -20.92
C SER A 294 2.69 -0.79 -19.78
N LEU A 295 2.46 -1.40 -18.61
CA LEU A 295 1.89 -0.71 -17.45
C LEU A 295 2.89 0.26 -16.81
N ILE A 296 4.17 -0.12 -16.74
CA ILE A 296 5.23 0.77 -16.25
C ILE A 296 5.40 1.95 -17.22
N GLU A 297 5.37 1.71 -18.52
CA GLU A 297 5.45 2.73 -19.56
C GLU A 297 4.25 3.69 -19.51
N GLU A 298 3.02 3.18 -19.36
CA GLU A 298 1.80 4.01 -19.14
C GLU A 298 1.96 4.91 -17.90
N ALA A 299 2.50 4.36 -16.80
CA ALA A 299 2.75 5.13 -15.58
C ALA A 299 3.83 6.22 -15.77
N ILE A 300 4.90 5.94 -16.49
CA ILE A 300 5.96 6.92 -16.79
C ILE A 300 5.41 8.06 -17.64
N LEU A 301 4.61 7.75 -18.66
CA LEU A 301 3.99 8.75 -19.54
C LEU A 301 2.97 9.62 -18.79
N ASP A 302 2.13 9.03 -17.93
CA ASP A 302 1.20 9.80 -17.09
C ASP A 302 1.96 10.70 -16.10
N ALA A 303 3.06 10.23 -15.52
CA ALA A 303 3.90 11.05 -14.66
C ALA A 303 4.57 12.22 -15.41
N ASP A 304 5.09 11.98 -16.62
CA ASP A 304 5.68 13.03 -17.47
C ASP A 304 4.63 14.09 -17.84
N GLN A 305 3.42 13.65 -18.20
CA GLN A 305 2.29 14.55 -18.52
C GLN A 305 1.87 15.41 -17.32
N ARG A 306 1.91 14.85 -16.11
CA ARG A 306 1.63 15.56 -14.85
C ARG A 306 2.76 16.50 -14.42
N GLY A 307 3.89 16.52 -15.13
CA GLY A 307 5.03 17.38 -14.82
C GLY A 307 5.90 16.88 -13.66
N VAL A 308 5.86 15.58 -13.37
CA VAL A 308 6.71 14.94 -12.35
C VAL A 308 8.18 15.05 -12.76
N LYS A 309 9.07 15.36 -11.81
CA LYS A 309 10.49 15.58 -12.09
C LYS A 309 11.29 14.27 -12.11
N VAL A 310 10.97 13.37 -11.17
CA VAL A 310 11.70 12.11 -10.98
C VAL A 310 10.71 10.97 -10.74
N LEU A 311 10.89 9.86 -11.44
CA LEU A 311 10.19 8.61 -11.17
C LEU A 311 11.20 7.53 -10.78
N SER A 312 11.05 6.98 -9.58
CA SER A 312 11.83 5.86 -9.10
C SER A 312 11.09 4.56 -9.33
N LEU A 313 11.75 3.58 -9.97
CA LEU A 313 11.24 2.23 -10.10
C LEU A 313 11.46 1.47 -8.78
N GLY A 314 10.49 0.69 -8.34
CA GLY A 314 10.59 -0.28 -7.24
C GLY A 314 11.36 -1.53 -7.66
N ILE A 315 11.73 -2.37 -6.69
CA ILE A 315 12.66 -3.50 -6.84
C ILE A 315 12.29 -4.41 -8.02
N LEU A 316 11.04 -4.90 -8.12
CA LEU A 316 10.66 -5.79 -9.23
C LEU A 316 10.32 -5.05 -10.53
N ASN A 317 10.18 -3.72 -10.48
CA ASN A 317 9.93 -2.88 -11.65
C ASN A 317 11.20 -2.51 -12.43
N GLN A 318 12.38 -2.96 -11.99
CA GLN A 318 13.69 -2.61 -12.59
C GLN A 318 14.34 -3.73 -13.40
N ALA A 319 14.26 -4.99 -12.94
CA ALA A 319 14.95 -6.09 -13.57
C ALA A 319 14.29 -7.44 -13.24
N SER A 320 14.21 -8.32 -14.24
CA SER A 320 13.68 -9.68 -14.05
C SER A 320 14.67 -10.54 -13.25
N TYR A 321 14.16 -11.17 -12.20
CA TYR A 321 14.93 -11.97 -11.26
C TYR A 321 15.52 -13.27 -11.85
N TYR A 322 15.00 -13.77 -12.98
CA TYR A 322 15.28 -15.16 -13.44
C TYR A 322 15.96 -15.33 -14.80
N SER A 323 16.36 -14.28 -15.52
CA SER A 323 17.06 -14.47 -16.80
C SER A 323 18.56 -14.16 -16.69
N PHE A 324 19.40 -15.20 -16.72
CA PHE A 324 20.76 -15.05 -17.25
C PHE A 324 21.13 -16.32 -18.01
N THR A 325 20.50 -16.48 -19.16
CA THR A 325 21.14 -17.15 -20.29
C THR A 325 21.63 -16.05 -21.23
N ILE A 326 22.66 -16.31 -22.02
CA ILE A 326 23.46 -15.35 -22.82
C ILE A 326 22.67 -14.61 -23.94
N LEU A 327 21.33 -14.67 -23.90
CA LEU A 327 20.38 -13.94 -24.74
C LEU A 327 19.23 -13.29 -23.91
N GLY A 328 19.42 -13.16 -22.59
CA GLY A 328 18.36 -12.90 -21.62
C GLY A 328 17.89 -11.45 -21.56
N GLU A 329 16.70 -11.20 -22.11
CA GLU A 329 15.92 -9.97 -21.97
C GLU A 329 15.70 -9.64 -20.48
N GLU A 330 16.48 -8.70 -19.93
CA GLU A 330 16.15 -8.04 -18.68
C GLU A 330 14.82 -7.29 -18.86
N LEU A 331 13.90 -7.34 -17.88
CA LEU A 331 12.53 -6.79 -17.99
C LEU A 331 12.49 -5.45 -18.75
N ASN A 332 13.24 -4.46 -18.29
CA ASN A 332 13.33 -3.15 -18.94
C ASN A 332 14.72 -2.50 -18.84
N ILE A 333 15.75 -3.29 -18.49
CA ILE A 333 17.14 -2.84 -18.36
C ILE A 333 17.22 -1.62 -17.41
N TYR A 334 16.66 -1.73 -16.21
CA TYR A 334 16.66 -0.68 -15.19
C TYR A 334 16.08 0.65 -15.69
N GLY A 335 15.07 0.58 -16.55
CA GLY A 335 14.38 1.72 -17.16
C GLY A 335 14.98 2.24 -18.47
N GLU A 336 16.10 1.70 -18.94
CA GLU A 336 16.72 2.12 -20.21
C GLU A 336 15.78 1.90 -21.41
N LEU A 337 14.99 0.83 -21.37
CA LEU A 337 13.97 0.52 -22.38
C LEU A 337 13.03 1.71 -22.65
N TYR A 338 12.56 2.39 -21.60
CA TYR A 338 11.58 3.47 -21.72
C TYR A 338 12.19 4.75 -22.28
N ILE A 339 13.47 4.99 -21.99
CA ILE A 339 14.22 6.14 -22.54
C ILE A 339 14.40 5.96 -24.04
N HIS A 340 14.74 4.75 -24.50
CA HIS A 340 14.86 4.44 -25.93
C HIS A 340 13.51 4.51 -26.66
N ARG A 341 12.44 3.99 -26.07
CA ARG A 341 11.08 4.05 -26.65
C ARG A 341 10.52 5.47 -26.70
N ASN A 342 10.85 6.31 -25.72
CA ASN A 342 10.28 7.65 -25.57
C ASN A 342 11.39 8.71 -25.42
N PRO A 343 12.10 9.07 -26.50
CA PRO A 343 13.26 9.99 -26.44
C PRO A 343 12.90 11.43 -26.06
N LYS A 344 11.60 11.78 -26.01
CA LYS A 344 11.09 13.11 -25.63
C LYS A 344 10.71 13.22 -24.15
N LEU A 345 10.89 12.18 -23.35
CA LEU A 345 10.60 12.21 -21.91
C LEU A 345 11.39 13.31 -21.21
N LYS A 346 10.70 14.13 -20.40
CA LYS A 346 11.32 15.19 -19.59
C LYS A 346 11.62 14.68 -18.18
N ILE A 347 10.82 13.74 -17.70
CA ILE A 347 10.97 13.07 -16.41
C ILE A 347 12.26 12.26 -16.34
N LYS A 348 12.91 12.26 -15.17
CA LYS A 348 14.07 11.40 -14.90
C LYS A 348 13.62 10.07 -14.31
N VAL A 349 13.80 8.98 -15.06
CA VAL A 349 13.59 7.61 -14.57
C VAL A 349 14.84 7.13 -13.85
N VAL A 350 14.69 6.67 -12.61
CA VAL A 350 15.80 6.20 -11.76
C VAL A 350 15.48 4.85 -11.12
N ASP A 351 16.52 4.07 -10.83
CA ASP A 351 16.43 2.73 -10.22
C ASP A 351 17.02 2.68 -8.79
N GLY A 352 17.62 3.78 -8.33
CA GLY A 352 18.26 3.84 -7.00
C GLY A 352 19.59 3.08 -6.88
N SER A 353 20.10 2.46 -7.95
CA SER A 353 21.31 1.63 -7.90
C SER A 353 22.53 2.42 -7.40
N SER A 354 22.71 3.67 -7.82
CA SER A 354 23.84 4.52 -7.39
C SER A 354 23.83 4.80 -5.89
N LEU A 355 22.65 5.02 -5.31
CA LEU A 355 22.49 5.26 -3.88
C LEU A 355 22.78 3.98 -3.09
N ALA A 356 22.30 2.83 -3.57
CA ALA A 356 22.61 1.53 -2.97
C ALA A 356 24.13 1.25 -2.95
N VAL A 357 24.83 1.51 -4.05
CA VAL A 357 26.30 1.41 -4.12
C VAL A 357 26.96 2.33 -3.09
N ALA A 358 26.52 3.58 -2.98
CA ALA A 358 27.08 4.54 -2.02
C ALA A 358 26.91 4.06 -0.57
N VAL A 359 25.73 3.53 -0.21
CA VAL A 359 25.45 2.98 1.12
C VAL A 359 26.37 1.80 1.42
N VAL A 360 26.54 0.87 0.47
CA VAL A 360 27.45 -0.28 0.65
C VAL A 360 28.89 0.19 0.88
N LEU A 361 29.38 1.10 0.04
CA LEU A 361 30.75 1.62 0.14
C LEU A 361 31.00 2.32 1.48
N ASN A 362 30.01 3.03 2.02
CA ASN A 362 30.09 3.68 3.32
C ASN A 362 29.99 2.69 4.49
N SER A 363 29.38 1.52 4.27
CA SER A 363 29.22 0.49 5.29
C SER A 363 30.48 -0.37 5.48
N ILE A 364 31.36 -0.42 4.47
CA ILE A 364 32.60 -1.19 4.53
C ILE A 364 33.58 -0.51 5.53
N PRO A 365 34.21 -1.26 6.47
CA PRO A 365 35.12 -0.70 7.45
C PRO A 365 36.30 0.03 6.82
N LYS A 366 36.64 1.19 7.39
CA LYS A 366 37.84 1.95 6.99
C LYS A 366 39.09 1.09 7.22
N GLY A 367 40.03 1.12 6.26
CA GLY A 367 41.25 0.30 6.29
C GLY A 367 41.12 -1.07 5.61
N THR A 368 39.97 -1.39 5.03
CA THR A 368 39.79 -2.60 4.20
C THR A 368 40.69 -2.55 2.96
N THR A 369 41.52 -3.58 2.76
CA THR A 369 42.43 -3.69 1.61
C THR A 369 41.98 -4.70 0.56
N GLN A 370 41.21 -5.72 0.97
CA GLN A 370 40.73 -6.80 0.11
C GLN A 370 39.28 -7.16 0.44
N VAL A 371 38.48 -7.44 -0.58
CA VAL A 371 37.11 -7.94 -0.46
C VAL A 371 36.91 -9.11 -1.41
N LEU A 372 36.05 -10.06 -1.04
CA LEU A 372 35.62 -11.15 -1.92
C LEU A 372 34.22 -10.89 -2.44
N PHE A 373 34.01 -10.97 -3.75
CA PHE A 373 32.69 -10.99 -4.36
C PHE A 373 32.21 -12.43 -4.59
N ARG A 374 30.99 -12.74 -4.14
CA ARG A 374 30.29 -14.00 -4.41
C ARG A 374 28.84 -13.77 -4.83
N GLY A 375 28.31 -14.69 -5.62
CA GLY A 375 26.96 -14.60 -6.21
C GLY A 375 26.97 -13.93 -7.58
N LYS A 376 25.79 -13.79 -8.16
CA LYS A 376 25.56 -13.25 -9.51
C LYS A 376 25.89 -11.76 -9.57
N LEU A 377 26.60 -11.37 -10.63
CA LEU A 377 27.01 -9.98 -10.89
C LEU A 377 25.82 -9.11 -11.35
N SER A 378 25.14 -8.47 -10.39
CA SER A 378 24.09 -7.47 -10.64
C SER A 378 24.68 -6.09 -11.00
N LYS A 379 23.83 -5.15 -11.46
CA LYS A 379 24.24 -3.74 -11.70
C LYS A 379 24.87 -3.11 -10.46
N VAL A 380 24.24 -3.27 -9.29
CA VAL A 380 24.76 -2.76 -8.01
C VAL A 380 26.09 -3.43 -7.65
N ALA A 381 26.20 -4.75 -7.82
CA ALA A 381 27.44 -5.47 -7.55
C ALA A 381 28.59 -5.02 -8.45
N TYR A 382 28.30 -4.88 -9.74
CA TYR A 382 29.24 -4.41 -10.75
C TYR A 382 29.82 -3.04 -10.40
N PHE A 383 28.96 -2.06 -10.15
CA PHE A 383 29.40 -0.70 -9.82
C PHE A 383 30.04 -0.60 -8.43
N THR A 384 29.65 -1.45 -7.47
CA THR A 384 30.32 -1.56 -6.17
C THR A 384 31.76 -2.06 -6.34
N ALA A 385 31.96 -3.14 -7.11
CA ALA A 385 33.29 -3.67 -7.38
C ALA A 385 34.18 -2.64 -8.08
N LEU A 386 33.64 -1.96 -9.10
CA LEU A 386 34.36 -0.90 -9.83
C LEU A 386 34.78 0.25 -8.89
N ALA A 387 33.87 0.73 -8.04
CA ALA A 387 34.15 1.82 -7.11
C ALA A 387 35.17 1.43 -6.03
N LEU A 388 35.20 0.17 -5.59
CA LEU A 388 36.20 -0.35 -4.67
C LEU A 388 37.59 -0.43 -5.32
N CYS A 389 37.67 -0.94 -6.55
CA CYS A 389 38.91 -0.94 -7.32
C CYS A 389 39.47 0.48 -7.50
N GLN A 390 38.61 1.46 -7.82
CA GLN A 390 39.00 2.86 -7.94
C GLN A 390 39.49 3.47 -6.61
N LYS A 391 38.98 3.01 -5.47
CA LYS A 391 39.48 3.37 -4.12
C LYS A 391 40.78 2.64 -3.75
N GLY A 392 41.33 1.80 -4.64
CA GLY A 392 42.56 1.05 -4.41
C GLY A 392 42.38 -0.23 -3.58
N ILE A 393 41.14 -0.64 -3.33
CA ILE A 393 40.79 -1.89 -2.62
C ILE A 393 40.81 -3.03 -3.64
N GLN A 394 41.41 -4.16 -3.27
CA GLN A 394 41.44 -5.33 -4.13
C GLN A 394 40.10 -6.06 -4.07
N VAL A 395 39.47 -6.26 -5.23
CA VAL A 395 38.25 -7.08 -5.36
C VAL A 395 38.64 -8.45 -5.90
N ALA A 396 38.35 -9.50 -5.15
CA ALA A 396 38.56 -10.87 -5.56
C ALA A 396 37.26 -11.49 -6.10
N THR A 397 37.33 -12.20 -7.22
CA THR A 397 36.23 -13.00 -7.77
C THR A 397 36.66 -14.47 -7.94
N PHE A 398 35.71 -15.40 -7.97
CA PHE A 398 36.00 -16.82 -8.21
C PHE A 398 35.81 -17.21 -9.68
N HIS A 399 34.83 -16.60 -10.37
CA HIS A 399 34.53 -16.94 -11.76
C HIS A 399 35.27 -16.02 -12.73
N GLU A 400 35.88 -16.61 -13.76
CA GLU A 400 36.58 -15.87 -14.82
C GLU A 400 35.66 -14.96 -15.62
N GLU A 401 34.39 -15.34 -15.80
CA GLU A 401 33.39 -14.50 -16.46
C GLU A 401 33.13 -13.19 -15.70
N GLU A 402 33.02 -13.26 -14.38
CA GLU A 402 32.82 -12.09 -13.51
C GLU A 402 34.05 -11.18 -13.58
N TYR A 403 35.23 -11.79 -13.51
CA TYR A 403 36.50 -11.10 -13.66
C TYR A 403 36.57 -10.35 -15.00
N ALA A 404 36.28 -11.04 -16.11
CA ALA A 404 36.33 -10.46 -17.45
C ALA A 404 35.36 -9.28 -17.60
N LYS A 405 34.12 -9.42 -17.11
CA LYS A 405 33.09 -8.36 -17.17
C LYS A 405 33.52 -7.10 -16.41
N ILE A 406 34.06 -7.25 -15.20
CA ILE A 406 34.54 -6.11 -14.39
C ILE A 406 35.78 -5.49 -15.03
N ASN A 407 36.70 -6.32 -15.52
CA ASN A 407 37.95 -5.87 -16.13
C ASN A 407 37.71 -5.05 -17.42
N MET A 408 36.66 -5.34 -18.18
CA MET A 408 36.35 -4.65 -19.44
C MET A 408 36.17 -3.13 -19.30
N LYS A 409 35.72 -2.62 -18.13
CA LYS A 409 35.62 -1.17 -17.87
C LYS A 409 36.70 -0.60 -16.94
N LEU A 410 37.59 -1.44 -16.41
CA LEU A 410 38.72 -0.95 -15.63
C LEU A 410 39.81 -0.48 -16.61
N ASN A 411 40.07 0.83 -16.64
CA ASN A 411 41.20 1.38 -17.39
C ASN A 411 42.49 0.67 -16.98
N THR A 412 43.41 0.47 -17.94
CA THR A 412 44.68 -0.30 -17.80
C THR A 412 45.54 0.05 -16.57
N LYS A 413 45.37 1.23 -15.96
CA LYS A 413 46.04 1.65 -14.72
C LYS A 413 45.53 0.98 -13.43
N LEU A 414 44.32 0.42 -13.42
CA LEU A 414 43.70 -0.21 -12.23
C LEU A 414 43.73 -1.74 -12.25
N GLY A 415 44.33 -2.36 -13.28
CA GLY A 415 44.33 -3.80 -13.50
C GLY A 415 44.92 -4.65 -12.37
N GLY A 416 45.74 -4.08 -11.48
CA GLY A 416 46.28 -4.77 -10.30
C GLY A 416 45.34 -4.88 -9.10
N LYS A 417 44.12 -4.31 -9.17
CA LYS A 417 43.14 -4.28 -8.07
C LYS A 417 41.99 -5.28 -8.24
N LEU A 418 41.93 -6.01 -9.34
CA LEU A 418 41.03 -7.14 -9.51
C LEU A 418 41.85 -8.42 -9.45
N ALA A 419 41.38 -9.45 -8.73
CA ALA A 419 42.09 -10.71 -8.59
C ALA A 419 41.15 -11.91 -8.74
N LEU A 420 41.65 -12.99 -9.33
CA LEU A 420 41.00 -14.30 -9.25
C LEU A 420 41.44 -14.98 -7.94
N SER A 421 40.50 -15.22 -7.04
CA SER A 421 40.77 -15.98 -5.82
C SER A 421 40.47 -17.46 -6.01
N LYS A 422 41.34 -18.30 -5.45
CA LYS A 422 41.13 -19.75 -5.33
C LYS A 422 40.74 -20.16 -3.90
N ASN A 423 40.68 -19.21 -2.96
CA ASN A 423 40.40 -19.48 -1.56
C ASN A 423 39.37 -18.52 -0.95
N TYR A 424 38.78 -18.96 0.15
CA TYR A 424 37.71 -18.26 0.86
C TYR A 424 38.23 -17.43 2.05
N ALA A 425 39.55 -17.20 2.17
CA ALA A 425 40.19 -16.65 3.37
C ALA A 425 39.88 -15.17 3.66
N HIS A 426 39.14 -14.50 2.79
CA HIS A 426 38.83 -13.08 2.89
C HIS A 426 37.90 -12.80 4.08
N LYS A 427 38.18 -11.72 4.82
CA LYS A 427 37.38 -11.31 5.99
C LYS A 427 36.08 -10.59 5.61
N ILE A 428 36.03 -9.96 4.44
CA ILE A 428 34.88 -9.17 3.98
C ILE A 428 34.36 -9.73 2.67
N TRP A 429 33.08 -10.07 2.65
CA TRP A 429 32.40 -10.69 1.51
C TRP A 429 31.26 -9.80 1.05
N LEU A 430 31.30 -9.41 -0.22
CA LEU A 430 30.22 -8.79 -0.94
C LEU A 430 29.39 -9.90 -1.59
N VAL A 431 28.14 -10.05 -1.17
CA VAL A 431 27.31 -11.17 -1.60
C VAL A 431 26.11 -10.71 -2.40
N GLY A 432 26.02 -11.20 -3.63
CA GLY A 432 24.85 -11.07 -4.51
C GLY A 432 23.91 -12.27 -4.40
N ASP A 433 22.90 -12.28 -5.28
CA ASP A 433 21.99 -13.42 -5.44
C ASP A 433 22.76 -14.69 -5.87
N GLY A 434 22.25 -15.87 -5.52
CA GLY A 434 22.89 -17.15 -5.86
C GLY A 434 24.08 -17.54 -4.96
N LEU A 435 24.32 -16.84 -3.85
CA LEU A 435 25.24 -17.31 -2.80
C LEU A 435 24.73 -18.64 -2.22
N THR A 436 25.52 -19.71 -2.32
CA THR A 436 25.12 -21.04 -1.85
C THR A 436 25.42 -21.25 -0.37
N GLU A 437 24.70 -22.18 0.26
CA GLU A 437 24.92 -22.52 1.68
C GLU A 437 26.32 -23.11 1.90
N GLU A 438 26.82 -23.92 0.97
CA GLU A 438 28.15 -24.51 1.02
C GLU A 438 29.28 -23.48 1.00
N GLU A 439 29.12 -22.41 0.21
CA GLU A 439 30.08 -21.31 0.16
C GLU A 439 30.14 -20.55 1.49
N GLN A 440 28.99 -20.30 2.10
CA GLN A 440 28.91 -19.65 3.41
C GLN A 440 29.61 -20.48 4.50
N LEU A 441 29.48 -21.82 4.43
CA LEU A 441 30.15 -22.72 5.37
C LEU A 441 31.68 -22.70 5.23
N LYS A 442 32.22 -22.33 4.06
CA LYS A 442 33.67 -22.23 3.82
C LYS A 442 34.29 -20.90 4.31
N ALA A 443 33.48 -19.90 4.66
CA ALA A 443 33.97 -18.60 5.12
C ALA A 443 34.67 -18.68 6.49
N PRO A 444 35.79 -17.99 6.75
CA PRO A 444 36.46 -17.95 8.05
C PRO A 444 35.55 -17.49 9.20
N LYS A 445 35.87 -17.86 10.44
CA LYS A 445 35.17 -17.32 11.62
C LYS A 445 35.38 -15.79 11.69
N GLY A 446 34.33 -15.05 11.98
CA GLY A 446 34.34 -13.58 12.05
C GLY A 446 34.26 -12.87 10.69
N THR A 447 33.91 -13.59 9.61
CA THR A 447 33.69 -12.99 8.29
C THR A 447 32.48 -12.06 8.31
N LEU A 448 32.60 -10.91 7.63
CA LEU A 448 31.55 -9.91 7.45
C LEU A 448 30.91 -10.07 6.07
N PHE A 449 29.63 -10.44 6.04
CA PHE A 449 28.84 -10.55 4.82
C PHE A 449 28.04 -9.26 4.60
N TYR A 450 28.28 -8.59 3.47
CA TYR A 450 27.52 -7.42 3.02
C TYR A 450 26.66 -7.80 1.82
N SER A 451 25.34 -7.83 2.02
CA SER A 451 24.40 -8.11 0.94
C SER A 451 24.36 -6.95 -0.06
N LEU A 452 24.55 -7.27 -1.34
CA LEU A 452 24.32 -6.38 -2.48
C LEU A 452 22.95 -6.63 -3.11
N PHE A 453 22.21 -7.59 -2.57
CA PHE A 453 20.94 -8.06 -3.10
C PHE A 453 19.77 -7.51 -2.30
N SER A 454 18.66 -7.18 -2.98
CA SER A 454 17.46 -6.59 -2.36
C SER A 454 16.79 -7.47 -1.30
N PHE A 455 17.10 -8.77 -1.26
CA PHE A 455 16.68 -9.68 -0.19
C PHE A 455 17.88 -10.15 0.63
N PRO A 456 17.77 -10.21 1.97
CA PRO A 456 18.86 -10.67 2.81
C PRO A 456 19.14 -12.17 2.59
N PRO A 457 20.40 -12.61 2.51
CA PRO A 457 20.73 -14.03 2.40
C PRO A 457 20.37 -14.78 3.69
N LYS A 458 20.05 -16.07 3.55
CA LYS A 458 19.87 -16.97 4.71
C LYS A 458 21.19 -17.06 5.49
N ARG A 459 21.10 -16.90 6.82
CA ARG A 459 22.26 -16.95 7.71
C ARG A 459 22.64 -18.39 8.03
N MET A 460 23.68 -18.92 7.36
CA MET A 460 24.08 -20.32 7.54
C MET A 460 25.17 -20.54 8.60
N ARG A 461 26.07 -19.56 8.80
CA ARG A 461 27.22 -19.71 9.71
C ARG A 461 27.12 -18.75 10.90
N LYS A 462 26.71 -19.25 12.06
CA LYS A 462 26.55 -18.45 13.31
C LYS A 462 27.81 -17.70 13.75
N ALA A 463 28.99 -18.20 13.39
CA ALA A 463 30.28 -17.58 13.72
C ALA A 463 30.66 -16.42 12.77
N CYS A 464 29.77 -15.97 11.88
CA CYS A 464 29.97 -14.86 10.96
C CYS A 464 28.91 -13.78 11.16
N PHE A 465 29.20 -12.55 10.71
CA PHE A 465 28.28 -11.43 10.83
C PHE A 465 27.63 -11.15 9.48
N TYR A 466 26.31 -11.06 9.48
CA TYR A 466 25.51 -10.79 8.29
C TYR A 466 24.92 -9.40 8.41
N HIS A 467 25.43 -8.46 7.63
CA HIS A 467 24.86 -7.13 7.51
C HIS A 467 23.55 -7.20 6.73
N THR A 468 22.62 -6.32 7.10
CA THR A 468 21.36 -6.17 6.40
C THR A 468 21.61 -5.62 4.99
N THR A 469 20.57 -5.73 4.17
CA THR A 469 20.47 -5.03 2.90
C THR A 469 20.84 -3.54 3.04
N PRO A 470 21.43 -2.91 2.01
CA PRO A 470 21.79 -1.50 2.05
C PRO A 470 20.52 -0.68 2.30
N ALA A 471 20.48 -0.02 3.46
CA ALA A 471 19.34 0.73 3.93
C ALA A 471 19.80 2.01 4.61
N MET A 472 18.92 3.01 4.63
CA MET A 472 19.14 4.27 5.33
C MET A 472 18.02 4.45 6.35
N MET A 473 18.36 5.11 7.46
CA MET A 473 17.35 5.55 8.41
C MET A 473 16.61 6.74 7.80
N SER A 474 15.26 6.68 7.80
CA SER A 474 14.46 7.81 7.37
C SER A 474 14.65 9.01 8.31
N PRO A 475 14.88 10.23 7.81
CA PRO A 475 14.89 11.43 8.64
C PRO A 475 13.53 11.63 9.31
N THR A 476 13.51 12.17 10.53
CA THR A 476 12.28 12.47 11.28
C THR A 476 11.37 13.52 10.63
N ILE A 477 11.89 14.26 9.64
CA ILE A 477 11.17 15.29 8.86
C ILE A 477 10.33 14.64 7.74
N PHE A 478 10.54 13.36 7.45
CA PHE A 478 9.78 12.66 6.41
C PHE A 478 8.43 12.24 6.97
N GLU A 479 7.35 12.79 6.41
CA GLU A 479 5.97 12.56 6.86
C GLU A 479 5.28 11.45 6.04
N ASP A 480 4.36 10.73 6.70
CA ASP A 480 3.52 9.66 6.14
C ASP A 480 4.29 8.45 5.56
N MET A 481 5.53 8.21 6.03
CA MET A 481 6.35 7.06 5.61
C MET A 481 6.07 5.82 6.47
N ASP A 482 4.88 5.26 6.34
CA ASP A 482 4.43 4.15 7.21
C ASP A 482 4.60 2.75 6.59
N SER A 483 5.06 2.68 5.33
CA SER A 483 5.26 1.41 4.64
C SER A 483 6.39 1.46 3.59
N CYS A 484 7.14 0.37 3.51
CA CYS A 484 8.17 0.10 2.51
C CYS A 484 7.67 -0.98 1.52
N GLU A 485 8.22 -1.02 0.30
CA GLU A 485 7.89 -2.02 -0.73
C GLU A 485 7.94 -3.47 -0.21
N VAL A 486 8.81 -3.79 0.76
CA VAL A 486 8.94 -5.14 1.34
C VAL A 486 7.96 -5.41 2.49
N SER A 487 7.31 -4.38 3.02
CA SER A 487 6.36 -4.46 4.15
C SER A 487 4.93 -4.08 3.76
N GLN A 488 4.60 -4.06 2.46
CA GLN A 488 3.28 -3.76 1.90
C GLN A 488 2.45 -4.99 1.55
#